data_AF-A0A6F9C1K7-F1
#
_entry.id   AF-A0A6F9C1K7-F1
#
_cell.length_a   1.000
_cell.length_b   1.000
_cell.length_c   1.000
_cell.angle_alpha   90.00
_cell.angle_beta   90.00
_cell.angle_gamma   90.00
#
_symmetry.space_group_name_H-M   'P 1'
#
loop_
_entity.id
_entity.type
_entity.pdbx_description
1 polymer ?
#
loop_
_entity_poly.entity_id
_entity_poly.type
_entity_poly.pdbx_seq_one_letter_code
_entity_poly.pdbx_strand_id
1 'polypeptide(L)'
;MESVCVLLLAFCSLSGARGLTGSQSDIYTVLRELSAKVEHLEKASDARLKVAFSASLFPPASAQNRGPFNTDTTLIFKNVNTNIGQAYNSGTGIFAAPVRGVYYFTFTCNSGTSGKVNAALLKNGQNMAAMVGRGNVDSMGSNSVILQLDEGDQVNIILWGGNSIYDNGYRSIFTGALLFPIPAMESVLAVVMLLCCCVVETRTESEPISPTTWPNLVPTSTAFASEVDMLLRELVARVEKLESKPKVAFSTSLTVNDEHYHLGPFDNDTTVVYKKVTTNIGEAYNPDTGVFTAPVGGAYYFTFTCNVGNSGKANAALLKNGVKMAAVYETANPKSGIYHGGANGITLDLVEGDKVCVVLWSGSSIFDNSRISMFSGHLLFPTNNK
;
A
#
# COMPACT_ATOMS: atom_id res chain seq x y z
N MET A 1 14.98 15.32 7.48
CA MET A 1 15.92 15.12 8.59
C MET A 1 16.26 16.42 9.31
N GLU A 2 16.55 17.52 8.60
CA GLU A 2 16.92 18.81 9.24
C GLU A 2 15.86 19.38 10.20
N SER A 3 14.56 19.33 9.87
CA SER A 3 13.51 19.83 10.77
C SER A 3 13.34 19.01 12.05
N VAL A 4 13.73 17.72 12.03
CA VAL A 4 13.64 16.81 13.19
C VAL A 4 14.79 17.07 14.17
N CYS A 5 16.00 17.33 13.65
CA CYS A 5 17.13 17.76 14.48
C CYS A 5 16.87 19.10 15.16
N VAL A 6 16.23 20.06 14.49
CA VAL A 6 15.90 21.37 15.10
C VAL A 6 14.88 21.21 16.24
N LEU A 7 13.89 20.33 16.09
CA LEU A 7 12.88 20.07 17.12
C LEU A 7 13.44 19.27 18.31
N LEU A 8 14.27 18.24 18.06
CA LEU A 8 14.97 17.51 19.12
C LEU A 8 16.04 18.36 19.82
N LEU A 9 16.71 19.27 19.12
CA LEU A 9 17.66 20.22 19.72
C LEU A 9 16.93 21.27 20.57
N ALA A 10 15.78 21.77 20.12
CA ALA A 10 14.93 22.62 20.95
C ALA A 10 14.47 21.87 22.22
N PHE A 11 14.03 20.62 22.09
CA PHE A 11 13.65 19.79 23.25
C PHE A 11 14.84 19.40 24.15
N CYS A 12 16.03 19.09 23.62
CA CYS A 12 17.23 18.84 24.41
C CYS A 12 17.75 20.10 25.11
N SER A 13 17.55 21.29 24.53
CA SER A 13 17.80 22.55 25.22
C SER A 13 16.79 22.83 26.33
N LEU A 14 15.56 22.28 26.23
CA LEU A 14 14.54 22.35 27.27
C LEU A 14 14.72 21.28 28.38
N SER A 15 15.22 20.08 28.06
CA SER A 15 15.38 18.97 29.02
C SER A 15 16.75 18.91 29.70
N GLY A 16 17.75 19.61 29.17
CA GLY A 16 19.10 19.70 29.74
C GLY A 16 19.23 20.65 30.95
N ALA A 17 18.19 21.42 31.28
CA ALA A 17 18.19 22.31 32.43
C ALA A 17 17.37 21.69 33.57
N ARG A 18 18.06 21.29 34.65
CA ARG A 18 17.42 21.14 35.96
C ARG A 18 16.76 22.48 36.32
N GLY A 19 15.44 22.56 36.16
CA GLY A 19 14.63 23.74 36.44
C GLY A 19 13.76 24.11 35.24
N LEU A 20 12.50 23.67 35.26
CA LEU A 20 11.46 24.18 34.37
C LEU A 20 11.17 25.65 34.72
N THR A 21 11.87 26.57 34.05
CA THR A 21 11.49 27.99 33.92
C THR A 21 11.36 28.35 32.45
N GLY A 22 10.69 27.50 31.66
CA GLY A 22 10.24 27.92 30.33
C GLY A 22 9.21 29.03 30.51
N SER A 23 9.43 30.19 29.88
CA SER A 23 8.51 31.32 30.01
C SER A 23 7.14 30.91 29.45
N GLN A 24 6.07 31.45 30.04
CA GLN A 24 4.69 31.28 29.57
C GLN A 24 4.56 31.55 28.05
N SER A 25 5.37 32.46 27.51
CA SER A 25 5.50 32.77 26.07
C SER A 25 5.94 31.60 25.21
N ASP A 26 6.79 30.71 25.74
CA ASP A 26 7.48 29.68 24.98
C ASP A 26 6.51 28.52 24.67
N ILE A 27 5.67 28.16 25.65
CA ILE A 27 4.62 27.14 25.49
C ILE A 27 3.57 27.58 24.45
N TYR A 28 3.13 28.84 24.51
CA TYR A 28 2.18 29.38 23.52
C TYR A 28 2.77 29.39 22.11
N THR A 29 4.06 29.74 21.98
CA THR A 29 4.74 29.79 20.68
C THR A 29 4.80 28.40 20.06
N VAL A 30 5.19 27.38 20.84
CA VAL A 30 5.25 25.99 20.39
C VAL A 30 3.87 25.45 19.98
N LEU A 31 2.83 25.68 20.79
CA LEU A 31 1.47 25.21 20.48
C LEU A 31 0.91 25.87 19.20
N ARG A 32 1.14 27.17 19.01
CA ARG A 32 0.71 27.88 17.79
C ARG A 32 1.44 27.38 16.55
N GLU A 33 2.75 27.18 16.65
CA GLU A 33 3.53 26.60 15.54
C GLU A 33 3.07 25.19 15.19
N LEU A 34 2.78 24.37 16.19
CA LEU A 34 2.33 23.00 15.99
C LEU A 34 0.91 22.96 15.40
N SER A 35 -0.01 23.77 15.89
CA SER A 35 -1.36 23.91 15.33
C SER A 35 -1.33 24.39 13.88
N ALA A 36 -0.49 25.39 13.56
CA ALA A 36 -0.29 25.84 12.18
C ALA A 36 0.31 24.75 11.27
N LYS A 37 1.26 23.96 11.77
CA LYS A 37 1.80 22.80 11.04
C LYS A 37 0.75 21.72 10.80
N VAL A 38 -0.05 21.37 11.81
CA VAL A 38 -1.13 20.40 11.67
C VAL A 38 -2.19 20.92 10.70
N GLU A 39 -2.56 22.20 10.76
CA GLU A 39 -3.47 22.81 9.79
C GLU A 39 -2.93 22.72 8.36
N HIS A 40 -1.63 22.97 8.17
CA HIS A 40 -0.99 22.82 6.88
C HIS A 40 -1.02 21.36 6.41
N LEU A 41 -0.80 20.39 7.31
CA LEU A 41 -0.90 18.97 7.02
C LEU A 41 -2.34 18.53 6.72
N GLU A 42 -3.34 19.08 7.41
CA GLU A 42 -4.76 18.87 7.12
C GLU A 42 -5.13 19.41 5.74
N LYS A 43 -4.73 20.66 5.44
CA LYS A 43 -4.93 21.27 4.13
C LYS A 43 -4.20 20.51 3.02
N ALA A 44 -2.98 20.02 3.28
CA ALA A 44 -2.24 19.18 2.34
C ALA A 44 -2.86 17.78 2.18
N SER A 45 -3.45 17.22 3.24
CA SER A 45 -4.21 15.97 3.21
C SER A 45 -5.51 16.12 2.42
N ASP A 46 -6.22 17.24 2.59
CA ASP A 46 -7.47 17.56 1.89
C ASP A 46 -7.22 18.03 0.43
N ALA A 47 -6.10 18.69 0.16
CA ALA A 47 -5.54 18.89 -1.19
C ALA A 47 -4.89 17.59 -1.68
N ARG A 48 -5.69 16.50 -1.72
CA ARG A 48 -5.26 15.14 -2.02
C ARG A 48 -4.30 15.14 -3.20
N LEU A 49 -3.02 14.85 -2.96
CA LEU A 49 -2.09 14.54 -4.03
C LEU A 49 -2.68 13.35 -4.79
N LYS A 50 -3.08 13.58 -6.03
CA LYS A 50 -3.58 12.53 -6.92
C LYS A 50 -2.40 12.10 -7.77
N VAL A 51 -2.08 10.82 -7.70
CA VAL A 51 -1.04 10.21 -8.53
C VAL A 51 -1.67 9.02 -9.21
N ALA A 52 -1.72 9.05 -10.54
CA ALA A 52 -2.19 7.93 -11.33
C ALA A 52 -1.61 8.02 -12.73
N PHE A 53 -1.16 6.89 -13.27
CA PHE A 53 -0.76 6.78 -14.66
C PHE A 53 -1.31 5.51 -15.27
N SER A 54 -1.51 5.55 -16.58
CA SER A 54 -1.80 4.38 -17.39
C SER A 54 -1.16 4.58 -18.76
N ALA A 55 -0.36 3.63 -19.20
CA ALA A 55 0.36 3.70 -20.46
C ALA A 55 0.39 2.34 -21.16
N SER A 56 0.19 2.36 -22.47
CA SER A 56 0.36 1.20 -23.34
C SER A 56 1.73 1.21 -24.00
N LEU A 57 2.21 0.04 -24.42
CA LEU A 57 3.59 -0.12 -24.90
C LEU A 57 3.85 0.72 -26.15
N PHE A 58 2.91 0.69 -27.11
CA PHE A 58 2.97 1.47 -28.35
C PHE A 58 1.66 2.23 -28.63
N PRO A 59 1.68 3.24 -29.51
CA PRO A 59 0.47 3.85 -30.04
C PRO A 59 -0.34 2.90 -30.94
N PRO A 60 -1.67 3.11 -31.10
CA PRO A 60 -2.56 2.22 -31.86
C PRO A 60 -2.18 2.01 -33.34
N ALA A 61 -1.47 2.97 -33.95
CA ALA A 61 -1.02 2.90 -35.33
C ALA A 61 0.29 2.10 -35.52
N SER A 62 0.80 1.44 -34.48
CA SER A 62 2.13 0.82 -34.46
C SER A 62 2.09 -0.58 -33.87
N ALA A 63 1.39 -1.51 -34.55
CA ALA A 63 1.50 -2.92 -34.24
C ALA A 63 2.98 -3.36 -34.32
N GLN A 64 3.58 -3.66 -33.17
CA GLN A 64 5.01 -3.89 -33.08
C GLN A 64 5.32 -5.02 -32.11
N ASN A 65 6.28 -5.86 -32.54
CA ASN A 65 6.95 -6.81 -31.68
C ASN A 65 8.26 -6.20 -31.17
N ARG A 66 8.63 -6.50 -29.92
CA ARG A 66 9.95 -6.20 -29.36
C ARG A 66 10.57 -7.41 -28.69
N GLY A 67 11.89 -7.50 -28.80
CA GLY A 67 12.65 -8.68 -28.45
C GLY A 67 12.55 -9.78 -29.53
N PRO A 68 13.09 -10.97 -29.27
CA PRO A 68 13.72 -11.36 -28.02
C PRO A 68 15.02 -10.58 -27.74
N PHE A 69 15.16 -10.08 -26.52
CA PHE A 69 16.40 -9.46 -26.06
C PHE A 69 17.32 -10.53 -25.46
N ASN A 70 18.64 -10.34 -25.50
CA ASN A 70 19.61 -11.26 -24.90
C ASN A 70 19.73 -11.09 -23.37
N THR A 71 19.31 -9.95 -22.84
CA THR A 71 19.31 -9.63 -21.41
C THR A 71 17.94 -9.14 -20.97
N ASP A 72 17.71 -9.12 -19.65
CA ASP A 72 16.57 -8.45 -19.06
C ASP A 72 16.53 -6.99 -19.51
N THR A 73 15.36 -6.54 -19.95
CA THR A 73 15.20 -5.23 -20.61
C THR A 73 14.01 -4.50 -20.03
N THR A 74 14.20 -3.26 -19.57
CA THR A 74 13.11 -2.39 -19.13
C THR A 74 12.15 -2.10 -20.27
N LEU A 75 10.86 -2.35 -20.04
CA LEU A 75 9.79 -2.02 -20.97
C LEU A 75 9.39 -0.56 -20.82
N ILE A 76 9.49 0.19 -21.91
CA ILE A 76 9.15 1.61 -21.97
C ILE A 76 7.76 1.74 -22.59
N PHE A 77 6.74 1.95 -21.76
CA PHE A 77 5.36 2.17 -22.23
C PHE A 77 5.22 3.60 -22.71
N LYS A 78 5.26 3.79 -24.04
CA LYS A 78 5.38 5.11 -24.67
C LYS A 78 4.05 5.82 -24.86
N ASN A 79 2.96 5.06 -25.01
CA ASN A 79 1.64 5.62 -25.25
C ASN A 79 0.95 5.93 -23.92
N VAL A 80 1.13 7.14 -23.40
CA VAL A 80 0.61 7.55 -22.09
C VAL A 80 -0.83 8.03 -22.23
N ASN A 81 -1.77 7.26 -21.70
CA ASN A 81 -3.20 7.62 -21.66
C ASN A 81 -3.53 8.55 -20.48
N THR A 82 -2.82 8.42 -19.37
CA THR A 82 -3.00 9.23 -18.15
C THR A 82 -1.66 9.33 -17.41
N ASN A 83 -1.37 10.49 -16.82
CA ASN A 83 -0.18 10.71 -15.97
C ASN A 83 -0.40 11.84 -14.95
N ILE A 84 -1.43 11.71 -14.12
CA ILE A 84 -1.74 12.65 -13.05
C ILE A 84 -0.62 12.59 -12.01
N GLY A 85 -0.08 13.75 -11.65
CA GLY A 85 1.09 13.87 -10.77
C GLY A 85 2.43 13.69 -11.48
N GLN A 86 2.44 13.41 -12.80
CA GLN A 86 3.64 13.32 -13.64
C GLN A 86 4.73 12.38 -13.10
N ALA A 87 4.33 11.33 -12.38
CA ALA A 87 5.23 10.40 -11.70
C ALA A 87 5.79 9.31 -12.63
N TYR A 88 5.15 9.05 -13.77
CA TYR A 88 5.64 8.12 -14.79
C TYR A 88 6.40 8.84 -15.91
N ASN A 89 7.58 8.34 -16.24
CA ASN A 89 8.43 8.86 -17.31
C ASN A 89 8.40 7.92 -18.53
N SER A 90 7.76 8.35 -19.61
CA SER A 90 7.64 7.58 -20.86
C SER A 90 8.91 7.54 -21.72
N GLY A 91 9.95 8.28 -21.35
CA GLY A 91 11.29 8.17 -21.92
C GLY A 91 12.10 7.01 -21.32
N THR A 92 11.83 6.65 -20.06
CA THR A 92 12.58 5.62 -19.33
C THR A 92 11.76 4.37 -18.97
N GLY A 93 10.42 4.46 -18.97
CA GLY A 93 9.54 3.38 -18.51
C GLY A 93 9.43 3.28 -16.98
N ILE A 94 9.89 4.30 -16.26
CA ILE A 94 10.02 4.28 -14.79
C ILE A 94 8.96 5.19 -14.18
N PHE A 95 8.24 4.66 -13.21
CA PHE A 95 7.48 5.42 -12.23
C PHE A 95 8.39 5.76 -11.04
N ALA A 96 8.45 7.02 -10.62
CA ALA A 96 9.12 7.43 -9.39
C ALA A 96 8.08 7.95 -8.40
N ALA A 97 8.02 7.39 -7.19
CA ALA A 97 7.05 7.77 -6.18
C ALA A 97 7.25 9.25 -5.76
N PRO A 98 6.27 10.14 -6.01
CA PRO A 98 6.43 11.56 -5.69
C PRO A 98 6.24 11.86 -4.18
N VAL A 99 5.68 10.91 -3.43
CA VAL A 99 5.51 10.99 -1.97
C VAL A 99 5.57 9.59 -1.36
N ARG A 100 5.83 9.51 -0.06
CA ARG A 100 5.63 8.26 0.69
C ARG A 100 4.15 7.87 0.73
N GLY A 101 3.84 6.64 0.36
CA GLY A 101 2.45 6.17 0.31
C GLY A 101 2.29 4.71 -0.09
N VAL A 102 1.03 4.29 -0.15
CA VAL A 102 0.65 2.96 -0.65
C VAL A 102 0.10 3.08 -2.05
N TYR A 103 0.70 2.33 -2.97
CA TYR A 103 0.44 2.39 -4.40
C TYR A 103 -0.05 1.04 -4.91
N TYR A 104 -1.06 1.06 -5.77
CA TYR A 104 -1.50 -0.10 -6.53
C TYR A 104 -0.88 -0.04 -7.92
N PHE A 105 -0.31 -1.16 -8.37
CA PHE A 105 0.17 -1.34 -9.74
C PHE A 105 -0.46 -2.57 -10.36
N THR A 106 -0.78 -2.49 -11.64
CA THR A 106 -1.21 -3.62 -12.46
C THR A 106 -0.56 -3.52 -13.83
N PHE A 107 -0.18 -4.67 -14.38
CA PHE A 107 0.40 -4.74 -15.71
C PHE A 107 -0.08 -5.99 -16.44
N THR A 108 -0.23 -5.84 -17.75
CA THR A 108 -0.55 -6.92 -18.68
C THR A 108 0.45 -6.85 -19.81
N CYS A 109 0.96 -7.99 -20.27
CA CYS A 109 1.73 -8.03 -21.52
C CYS A 109 1.29 -9.18 -22.41
N ASN A 110 1.26 -8.92 -23.71
CA ASN A 110 0.98 -9.92 -24.74
C ASN A 110 2.29 -10.43 -25.35
N SER A 111 2.38 -11.74 -25.58
CA SER A 111 3.52 -12.38 -26.21
C SER A 111 3.69 -11.90 -27.64
N GLY A 112 4.95 -11.67 -28.03
CA GLY A 112 5.32 -11.45 -29.41
C GLY A 112 5.75 -12.73 -30.13
N THR A 113 6.67 -12.56 -31.06
CA THR A 113 7.23 -13.60 -31.96
C THR A 113 7.80 -14.86 -31.30
N SER A 114 8.11 -14.85 -30.00
CA SER A 114 8.70 -15.99 -29.29
C SER A 114 7.65 -16.97 -28.73
N GLY A 115 6.36 -16.62 -28.80
CA GLY A 115 5.27 -17.40 -28.20
C GLY A 115 5.24 -17.37 -26.67
N LYS A 116 6.12 -16.59 -26.04
CA LYS A 116 6.18 -16.44 -24.58
C LYS A 116 6.46 -15.01 -24.16
N VAL A 117 5.90 -14.62 -23.03
CA VAL A 117 6.13 -13.36 -22.36
C VAL A 117 6.30 -13.64 -20.88
N ASN A 118 7.49 -13.36 -20.38
CA ASN A 118 7.73 -13.38 -18.94
C ASN A 118 8.25 -12.00 -18.54
N ALA A 119 7.49 -11.35 -17.67
CA ALA A 119 7.77 -9.98 -17.26
C ALA A 119 7.66 -9.86 -15.74
N ALA A 120 8.39 -8.91 -15.18
CA ALA A 120 8.37 -8.62 -13.76
C ALA A 120 8.26 -7.12 -13.49
N LEU A 121 7.48 -6.77 -12.46
CA LEU A 121 7.47 -5.46 -11.86
C LEU A 121 8.55 -5.41 -10.79
N LEU A 122 9.45 -4.44 -10.92
CA LEU A 122 10.54 -4.20 -9.99
C LEU A 122 10.24 -3.00 -9.11
N LYS A 123 10.67 -3.05 -7.84
CA LYS A 123 10.86 -1.89 -6.95
C LYS A 123 12.35 -1.74 -6.70
N ASN A 124 12.96 -0.63 -7.11
CA ASN A 124 14.40 -0.37 -6.95
C ASN A 124 15.28 -1.56 -7.39
N GLY A 125 14.91 -2.20 -8.50
CA GLY A 125 15.61 -3.38 -9.03
C GLY A 125 15.24 -4.73 -8.41
N GLN A 126 14.42 -4.76 -7.35
CA GLN A 126 13.96 -6.01 -6.72
C GLN A 126 12.62 -6.48 -7.29
N ASN A 127 12.48 -7.78 -7.57
CA ASN A 127 11.24 -8.34 -8.11
C ASN A 127 10.12 -8.34 -7.06
N MET A 128 9.02 -7.64 -7.36
CA MET A 128 7.85 -7.52 -6.48
C MET A 128 6.62 -8.27 -6.99
N ALA A 129 6.53 -8.51 -8.29
CA ALA A 129 5.48 -9.31 -8.93
C ALA A 129 5.96 -9.76 -10.30
N ALA A 130 5.67 -10.99 -10.68
CA ALA A 130 5.98 -11.48 -12.02
C ALA A 130 4.73 -12.01 -12.72
N MET A 131 4.81 -12.15 -14.02
CA MET A 131 3.82 -12.88 -14.80
C MET A 131 4.52 -13.72 -15.85
N VAL A 132 3.88 -14.84 -16.18
CA VAL A 132 4.31 -15.74 -17.23
C VAL A 132 3.12 -15.99 -18.14
N GLY A 133 3.34 -15.87 -19.44
CA GLY A 133 2.42 -16.31 -20.47
C GLY A 133 3.22 -17.08 -21.49
N ARG A 134 2.95 -18.37 -21.66
CA ARG A 134 3.61 -19.17 -22.69
C ARG A 134 2.57 -20.01 -23.40
N GLY A 135 2.50 -19.88 -24.72
CA GLY A 135 1.59 -20.63 -25.57
C GLY A 135 1.99 -20.52 -27.05
N ASN A 136 1.14 -21.04 -27.94
CA ASN A 136 1.50 -21.15 -29.36
C ASN A 136 1.19 -19.86 -30.15
N VAL A 137 0.20 -19.06 -29.72
CA VAL A 137 -0.22 -17.79 -30.35
C VAL A 137 -0.81 -16.87 -29.28
N ASP A 138 -0.55 -15.55 -29.34
CA ASP A 138 -1.21 -14.49 -28.55
C ASP A 138 -1.40 -14.81 -27.06
N SER A 139 -0.36 -15.29 -26.39
CA SER A 139 -0.39 -15.58 -24.95
C SER A 139 -0.24 -14.29 -24.15
N MET A 140 -1.15 -14.07 -23.20
CA MET A 140 -1.14 -12.90 -22.32
C MET A 140 -0.90 -13.32 -20.88
N GLY A 141 -0.28 -12.44 -20.11
CA GLY A 141 -0.20 -12.56 -18.67
C GLY A 141 -0.48 -11.22 -18.00
N SER A 142 -1.14 -11.27 -16.85
CA SER A 142 -1.45 -10.10 -16.04
C SER A 142 -1.11 -10.37 -14.59
N ASN A 143 -0.61 -9.36 -13.89
CA ASN A 143 -0.49 -9.41 -12.43
C ASN A 143 -0.61 -8.00 -11.83
N SER A 144 -0.86 -7.94 -10.53
CA SER A 144 -1.08 -6.72 -9.77
C SER A 144 -0.49 -6.85 -8.37
N VAL A 145 0.04 -5.74 -7.86
CA VAL A 145 0.68 -5.69 -6.54
C VAL A 145 0.36 -4.37 -5.86
N ILE A 146 0.25 -4.39 -4.54
CA ILE A 146 0.20 -3.19 -3.71
C ILE A 146 1.52 -3.05 -2.99
N LEU A 147 2.13 -1.87 -3.12
CA LEU A 147 3.44 -1.56 -2.54
C LEU A 147 3.36 -0.31 -1.68
N GLN A 148 3.99 -0.38 -0.50
CA GLN A 148 4.43 0.82 0.20
C GLN A 148 5.73 1.33 -0.44
N LEU A 149 5.71 2.59 -0.88
CA LEU A 149 6.84 3.27 -1.49
C LEU A 149 7.23 4.49 -0.66
N ASP A 150 8.54 4.72 -0.56
CA ASP A 150 9.11 5.99 -0.12
C ASP A 150 9.22 6.97 -1.28
N GLU A 151 9.30 8.27 -0.96
CA GLU A 151 9.56 9.28 -1.98
C GLU A 151 10.87 8.97 -2.71
N GLY A 152 10.81 8.95 -4.05
CA GLY A 152 11.94 8.62 -4.91
C GLY A 152 12.09 7.12 -5.23
N ASP A 153 11.36 6.21 -4.57
CA ASP A 153 11.34 4.79 -4.94
C ASP A 153 10.88 4.63 -6.39
N GLN A 154 11.60 3.78 -7.14
CA GLN A 154 11.37 3.55 -8.55
C GLN A 154 10.67 2.23 -8.80
N VAL A 155 9.66 2.25 -9.69
CA VAL A 155 8.93 1.09 -10.14
C VAL A 155 8.93 1.02 -11.66
N ASN A 156 9.30 -0.14 -12.21
CA ASN A 156 9.33 -0.36 -13.65
C ASN A 156 9.01 -1.82 -13.99
N ILE A 157 8.63 -2.06 -15.24
CA ILE A 157 8.46 -3.43 -15.75
C ILE A 157 9.71 -3.82 -16.54
N ILE A 158 10.21 -5.03 -16.32
CA ILE A 158 11.22 -5.66 -17.17
C ILE A 158 10.61 -6.83 -17.94
N LEU A 159 11.10 -7.05 -19.15
CA LEU A 159 10.94 -8.28 -19.92
C LEU A 159 12.20 -9.13 -19.71
N TRP A 160 12.06 -10.37 -19.24
CA TRP A 160 13.21 -11.23 -19.04
C TRP A 160 13.86 -11.62 -20.37
N GLY A 161 15.18 -11.83 -20.36
CA GLY A 161 15.94 -12.25 -21.53
C GLY A 161 15.32 -13.46 -22.25
N GLY A 162 15.35 -13.43 -23.59
CA GLY A 162 14.83 -14.48 -24.46
C GLY A 162 13.31 -14.49 -24.64
N ASN A 163 12.58 -13.48 -24.14
CA ASN A 163 11.14 -13.29 -24.35
C ASN A 163 10.88 -12.13 -25.31
N SER A 164 9.75 -12.15 -26.00
CA SER A 164 9.30 -11.05 -26.84
C SER A 164 7.88 -10.62 -26.51
N ILE A 165 7.60 -9.35 -26.74
CA ILE A 165 6.34 -8.69 -26.39
C ILE A 165 5.72 -8.08 -27.64
N TYR A 166 4.39 -8.11 -27.72
CA TYR A 166 3.60 -7.49 -28.76
C TYR A 166 2.67 -6.45 -28.17
N ASP A 167 2.47 -5.37 -28.91
CA ASP A 167 1.38 -4.45 -28.66
C ASP A 167 0.90 -3.81 -29.96
N ASN A 168 -0.37 -3.43 -29.98
CA ASN A 168 -1.03 -2.70 -31.07
C ASN A 168 -1.82 -1.50 -30.55
N GLY A 169 -1.46 -0.96 -29.39
CA GLY A 169 -2.09 0.21 -28.79
C GLY A 169 -2.73 -0.02 -27.43
N TYR A 170 -3.11 -1.27 -27.13
CA TYR A 170 -4.03 -1.58 -26.02
C TYR A 170 -3.83 -2.95 -25.37
N ARG A 171 -2.88 -3.78 -25.85
CA ARG A 171 -2.71 -5.18 -25.37
C ARG A 171 -1.70 -5.28 -24.23
N SER A 172 -0.65 -4.49 -24.28
CA SER A 172 0.38 -4.44 -23.23
C SER A 172 0.30 -3.11 -22.50
N ILE A 173 -0.16 -3.13 -21.26
CA ILE A 173 -0.50 -1.94 -20.46
C ILE A 173 0.18 -2.00 -19.10
N PHE A 174 0.61 -0.85 -18.60
CA PHE A 174 1.11 -0.65 -17.25
C PHE A 174 0.37 0.52 -16.60
N THR A 175 -0.24 0.26 -15.46
CA THR A 175 -1.06 1.22 -14.72
C THR A 175 -0.61 1.25 -13.27
N GLY A 176 -0.60 2.43 -12.67
CA GLY A 176 -0.38 2.58 -11.24
C GLY A 176 -1.09 3.79 -10.66
N ALA A 177 -1.47 3.72 -9.38
CA ALA A 177 -2.15 4.79 -8.68
C ALA A 177 -1.80 4.82 -7.19
N LEU A 178 -1.69 6.02 -6.62
CA LEU A 178 -1.64 6.22 -5.16
C LEU A 178 -3.01 5.90 -4.57
N LEU A 179 -3.07 4.91 -3.67
CA LEU A 179 -4.27 4.60 -2.92
C LEU A 179 -4.47 5.64 -1.81
N PHE A 180 -3.44 5.78 -0.95
CA PHE A 180 -3.41 6.76 0.12
C PHE A 180 -1.97 7.12 0.52
N PRO A 181 -1.70 8.39 0.84
CA PRO A 181 -0.40 8.79 1.38
C PRO A 181 -0.21 8.23 2.80
N ILE A 182 1.05 7.94 3.14
CA ILE A 182 1.47 7.69 4.52
C ILE A 182 2.21 8.95 4.96
N PRO A 183 1.53 9.91 5.61
CA PRO A 183 2.20 11.09 6.12
C PRO A 183 3.25 10.66 7.15
N ALA A 184 4.35 11.42 7.23
CA ALA A 184 5.38 11.26 8.25
C ALA A 184 4.83 11.72 9.62
N MET A 185 3.79 11.05 10.14
CA MET A 185 3.10 11.43 11.38
C MET A 185 3.78 10.90 12.64
N GLU A 186 4.81 10.05 12.53
CA GLU A 186 5.56 9.54 13.69
C GLU A 186 6.11 10.68 14.57
N SER A 187 6.34 11.87 14.01
CA SER A 187 6.85 13.03 14.75
C SER A 187 5.77 13.88 15.43
N VAL A 188 4.51 13.83 15.01
CA VAL A 188 3.46 14.72 15.53
C VAL A 188 2.79 14.12 16.76
N LEU A 189 2.43 12.83 16.70
CA LEU A 189 1.79 12.13 17.82
C LEU A 189 2.73 12.02 19.03
N ALA A 190 4.03 11.74 18.79
CA ALA A 190 5.04 11.71 19.85
C ALA A 190 5.17 13.07 20.55
N VAL A 191 5.13 14.18 19.79
CA VAL A 191 5.21 15.53 20.34
C VAL A 191 3.92 15.93 21.06
N VAL A 192 2.74 15.58 20.54
CA VAL A 192 1.45 15.84 21.20
C VAL A 192 1.35 15.06 22.51
N MET A 193 1.73 13.77 22.51
CA MET A 193 1.75 12.94 23.71
C MET A 193 2.76 13.47 24.76
N LEU A 194 3.95 13.90 24.34
CA LEU A 194 4.92 14.54 25.24
C LEU A 194 4.36 15.84 25.86
N LEU A 195 3.73 16.69 25.04
CA LEU A 195 3.12 17.94 25.50
C LEU A 195 1.96 17.70 26.47
N CYS A 196 1.12 16.69 26.21
CA CYS A 196 0.07 16.25 27.13
C CYS A 196 0.65 15.81 28.48
N CYS A 197 1.75 15.04 28.49
CA CYS A 197 2.42 14.64 29.74
C CYS A 197 2.97 15.84 30.53
N CYS A 198 3.60 16.81 29.87
CA CYS A 198 4.14 18.01 30.53
C CYS A 198 3.05 18.93 31.12
N VAL A 199 1.89 19.04 30.48
CA VAL A 199 0.74 19.80 31.02
C VAL A 199 0.13 19.10 32.24
N VAL A 200 0.21 17.77 32.32
CA VAL A 200 -0.23 17.01 33.51
C VAL A 200 0.72 17.18 34.69
N GLU A 201 2.04 17.19 34.47
CA GLU A 201 3.04 17.38 35.53
C GLU A 201 2.96 18.78 36.18
N THR A 202 2.63 19.83 35.40
CA THR A 202 2.39 21.18 35.94
C THR A 202 1.14 21.31 36.82
N ARG A 203 0.22 20.31 36.79
CA ARG A 203 -0.94 20.26 37.70
C ARG A 203 -0.64 19.60 39.04
N THR A 204 0.45 18.85 39.16
CA THR A 204 0.76 18.06 40.37
C THR A 204 1.78 18.71 41.31
N GLU A 205 2.51 19.76 40.89
CA GLU A 205 3.55 20.38 41.71
C GLU A 205 3.07 21.53 42.62
N SER A 206 1.79 21.93 42.56
CA SER A 206 1.25 22.91 43.51
C SER A 206 0.69 22.26 44.77
N GLU A 207 1.57 21.84 45.70
CA GLU A 207 1.38 22.02 47.16
C GLU A 207 2.53 21.43 48.01
N PRO A 208 3.32 22.29 48.69
CA PRO A 208 3.77 22.03 50.05
C PRO A 208 2.94 22.90 51.00
N ILE A 209 2.09 22.26 51.81
CA ILE A 209 1.38 22.93 52.90
C ILE A 209 2.42 23.38 53.93
N SER A 210 2.68 24.69 54.01
CA SER A 210 3.24 25.32 55.21
C SER A 210 2.19 26.27 55.80
N PRO A 211 1.88 26.16 57.11
CA PRO A 211 0.89 27.02 57.73
C PRO A 211 1.50 28.39 58.02
N THR A 212 0.71 29.43 57.74
CA THR A 212 0.87 30.83 58.19
C THR A 212 1.73 31.76 57.31
N THR A 213 1.10 32.35 56.28
CA THR A 213 0.69 33.78 56.27
C THR A 213 0.06 34.15 54.93
N TRP A 214 -1.15 34.71 54.96
CA TRP A 214 -1.82 35.40 53.85
C TRP A 214 -1.89 36.89 54.22
N PRO A 215 -1.76 37.85 53.27
CA PRO A 215 -2.91 38.15 52.43
C PRO A 215 -2.62 38.38 50.93
N ASN A 216 -3.57 37.91 50.13
CA ASN A 216 -3.93 38.35 48.78
C ASN A 216 -2.89 38.16 47.66
N LEU A 217 -2.70 36.92 47.24
CA LEU A 217 -2.39 36.61 45.83
C LEU A 217 -3.70 36.62 45.03
N VAL A 218 -3.79 37.54 44.06
CA VAL A 218 -4.74 37.45 42.95
C VAL A 218 -4.52 36.10 42.25
N PRO A 219 -5.56 35.31 41.91
CA PRO A 219 -5.37 34.04 41.23
C PRO A 219 -4.99 34.27 39.76
N THR A 220 -3.74 34.59 39.48
CA THR A 220 -3.14 34.43 38.16
C THR A 220 -2.78 32.96 37.96
N SER A 221 -3.74 32.13 37.51
CA SER A 221 -3.42 30.96 36.66
C SER A 221 -4.62 30.23 36.04
N THR A 222 -5.88 30.51 36.40
CA THR A 222 -7.04 29.79 35.84
C THR A 222 -7.27 30.08 34.35
N ALA A 223 -7.09 31.33 33.92
CA ALA A 223 -7.25 31.72 32.51
C ALA A 223 -6.15 31.12 31.61
N PHE A 224 -4.91 31.09 32.09
CA PHE A 224 -3.77 30.50 31.34
C PHE A 224 -3.95 29.01 31.13
N ALA A 225 -4.28 28.27 32.20
CA ALA A 225 -4.55 26.85 32.11
C ALA A 225 -5.70 26.56 31.13
N SER A 226 -6.72 27.43 31.07
CA SER A 226 -7.87 27.25 30.17
C SER A 226 -7.56 27.46 28.69
N GLU A 227 -6.68 28.41 28.35
CA GLU A 227 -6.34 28.70 26.95
C GLU A 227 -5.36 27.66 26.37
N VAL A 228 -4.41 27.19 27.19
CA VAL A 228 -3.53 26.07 26.83
C VAL A 228 -4.34 24.77 26.66
N ASP A 229 -5.29 24.49 27.56
CA ASP A 229 -6.18 23.31 27.45
C ASP A 229 -7.04 23.36 26.18
N MET A 230 -7.52 24.54 25.78
CA MET A 230 -8.27 24.74 24.53
C MET A 230 -7.43 24.47 23.29
N LEU A 231 -6.22 25.04 23.21
CA LEU A 231 -5.30 24.80 22.09
C LEU A 231 -4.87 23.33 21.99
N LEU A 232 -4.67 22.67 23.14
CA LEU A 232 -4.33 21.25 23.19
C LEU A 232 -5.49 20.39 22.68
N ARG A 233 -6.73 20.67 23.11
CA ARG A 233 -7.93 19.96 22.61
C ARG A 233 -8.12 20.13 21.11
N GLU A 234 -7.93 21.34 20.60
CA GLU A 234 -8.03 21.61 19.17
C GLU A 234 -6.95 20.84 18.39
N LEU A 235 -5.71 20.85 18.88
CA LEU A 235 -4.61 20.12 18.27
C LEU A 235 -4.86 18.61 18.27
N VAL A 236 -5.33 18.05 19.39
CA VAL A 236 -5.70 16.63 19.51
C VAL A 236 -6.80 16.30 18.50
N ALA A 237 -7.88 17.08 18.42
CA ALA A 237 -8.98 16.82 17.49
C ALA A 237 -8.52 16.84 16.02
N ARG A 238 -7.62 17.75 15.65
CA ARG A 238 -7.05 17.81 14.29
C ARG A 238 -6.15 16.61 13.98
N VAL A 239 -5.36 16.15 14.96
CA VAL A 239 -4.53 14.94 14.82
C VAL A 239 -5.40 13.69 14.72
N GLU A 240 -6.41 13.54 15.58
CA GLU A 240 -7.38 12.45 15.51
C GLU A 240 -8.10 12.41 14.16
N LYS A 241 -8.47 13.58 13.62
CA LYS A 241 -9.09 13.67 12.28
C LYS A 241 -8.15 13.17 11.18
N LEU A 242 -6.84 13.45 11.27
CA LEU A 242 -5.83 12.96 10.33
C LEU A 242 -5.62 11.44 10.45
N GLU A 243 -5.73 10.87 11.65
CA GLU A 243 -5.59 9.43 11.92
C GLU A 243 -6.87 8.61 11.64
N SER A 244 -8.04 9.22 11.76
CA SER A 244 -9.34 8.53 11.72
C SER A 244 -9.74 7.91 10.37
N LYS A 245 -9.05 8.25 9.26
CA LYS A 245 -9.37 7.66 7.95
C LYS A 245 -8.81 6.24 7.88
N PRO A 246 -9.64 5.17 7.89
CA PRO A 246 -9.14 3.81 7.87
C PRO A 246 -8.35 3.56 6.58
N LYS A 247 -7.14 3.03 6.74
CA LYS A 247 -6.25 2.65 5.64
C LYS A 247 -6.07 1.14 5.70
N VAL A 248 -6.55 0.46 4.67
CA VAL A 248 -6.49 -1.00 4.60
C VAL A 248 -5.99 -1.38 3.23
N ALA A 249 -4.87 -2.09 3.18
CA ALA A 249 -4.36 -2.65 1.94
C ALA A 249 -3.40 -3.81 2.22
N PHE A 250 -3.52 -4.89 1.47
CA PHE A 250 -2.59 -6.01 1.54
C PHE A 250 -2.23 -6.52 0.14
N SER A 251 -1.03 -7.09 0.03
CA SER A 251 -0.59 -7.80 -1.16
C SER A 251 0.34 -8.94 -0.75
N THR A 252 0.01 -10.14 -1.23
CA THR A 252 0.68 -11.38 -0.84
C THR A 252 0.95 -12.27 -2.05
N SER A 253 1.97 -13.12 -1.94
CA SER A 253 2.25 -14.19 -2.90
C SER A 253 2.33 -15.55 -2.20
N LEU A 254 2.21 -16.62 -2.99
CA LEU A 254 1.98 -17.97 -2.49
C LEU A 254 3.15 -18.49 -1.64
N THR A 255 4.38 -18.45 -2.17
CA THR A 255 5.58 -18.95 -1.48
C THR A 255 6.44 -17.82 -0.91
N VAL A 256 7.11 -18.10 0.22
CA VAL A 256 8.10 -17.21 0.87
C VAL A 256 9.38 -17.13 0.05
N ASN A 257 9.80 -18.24 -0.54
CA ASN A 257 10.99 -18.33 -1.38
C ASN A 257 10.60 -18.14 -2.84
N ASP A 258 11.49 -17.57 -3.65
CA ASP A 258 11.27 -17.38 -5.09
C ASP A 258 11.54 -18.67 -5.90
N GLU A 259 11.31 -19.82 -5.27
CA GLU A 259 11.52 -21.15 -5.82
C GLU A 259 10.28 -21.68 -6.54
N HIS A 260 10.50 -22.72 -7.35
CA HIS A 260 9.45 -23.44 -8.05
C HIS A 260 8.56 -24.20 -7.06
N TYR A 261 7.30 -23.79 -6.92
CA TYR A 261 6.39 -24.32 -5.91
C TYR A 261 5.01 -24.65 -6.49
N HIS A 262 4.47 -25.82 -6.15
CA HIS A 262 3.09 -26.21 -6.46
C HIS A 262 2.30 -26.42 -5.18
N LEU A 263 1.13 -25.79 -5.09
CA LEU A 263 0.15 -26.03 -4.04
C LEU A 263 -0.96 -26.95 -4.59
N GLY A 264 -1.22 -28.06 -3.91
CA GLY A 264 -2.17 -29.09 -4.34
C GLY A 264 -1.58 -30.07 -5.38
N PRO A 265 -2.43 -30.92 -5.99
CA PRO A 265 -3.87 -31.02 -5.77
C PRO A 265 -4.24 -31.56 -4.39
N PHE A 266 -5.42 -31.15 -3.91
CA PHE A 266 -6.01 -31.63 -2.66
C PHE A 266 -7.30 -32.41 -2.95
N ASP A 267 -7.66 -33.34 -2.07
CA ASP A 267 -8.91 -34.11 -2.19
C ASP A 267 -10.17 -33.26 -1.91
N ASN A 268 -10.00 -32.20 -1.12
CA ASN A 268 -11.08 -31.28 -0.75
C ASN A 268 -10.74 -29.84 -1.13
N ASP A 269 -11.79 -29.02 -1.25
CA ASP A 269 -11.64 -27.58 -1.40
C ASP A 269 -10.81 -27.01 -0.24
N THR A 270 -9.75 -26.27 -0.57
CA THR A 270 -8.74 -25.84 0.39
C THR A 270 -8.51 -24.35 0.28
N THR A 271 -8.58 -23.63 1.40
CA THR A 271 -8.20 -22.21 1.46
C THR A 271 -6.73 -22.06 1.11
N VAL A 272 -6.44 -21.20 0.14
CA VAL A 272 -5.08 -20.88 -0.29
C VAL A 272 -4.45 -19.92 0.72
N VAL A 273 -3.36 -20.35 1.35
CA VAL A 273 -2.61 -19.53 2.30
C VAL A 273 -1.43 -18.88 1.58
N TYR A 274 -1.55 -17.60 1.23
CA TYR A 274 -0.45 -16.83 0.64
C TYR A 274 0.49 -16.37 1.73
N LYS A 275 1.63 -17.05 1.87
CA LYS A 275 2.53 -16.92 3.02
C LYS A 275 3.42 -15.67 2.96
N LYS A 276 3.78 -15.21 1.76
CA LYS A 276 4.71 -14.08 1.61
C LYS A 276 3.94 -12.77 1.58
N VAL A 277 4.04 -12.01 2.66
CA VAL A 277 3.38 -10.71 2.80
C VAL A 277 4.30 -9.60 2.32
N THR A 278 3.88 -8.88 1.27
CA THR A 278 4.60 -7.71 0.74
C THR A 278 4.06 -6.41 1.33
N THR A 279 2.76 -6.33 1.59
CA THR A 279 2.10 -5.20 2.25
C THR A 279 0.93 -5.74 3.06
N ASN A 280 0.67 -5.17 4.24
CA ASN A 280 -0.47 -5.51 5.11
C ASN A 280 -0.86 -4.35 6.03
N ILE A 281 -1.13 -3.18 5.43
CA ILE A 281 -1.56 -1.99 6.18
C ILE A 281 -2.96 -2.22 6.75
N GLY A 282 -3.12 -1.97 8.04
CA GLY A 282 -4.33 -2.28 8.79
C GLY A 282 -4.44 -3.74 9.23
N GLU A 283 -3.40 -4.56 8.97
CA GLU A 283 -3.25 -5.95 9.44
C GLU A 283 -4.47 -6.86 9.20
N ALA A 284 -5.24 -6.55 8.16
CA ALA A 284 -6.51 -7.22 7.88
C ALA A 284 -6.35 -8.60 7.24
N TYR A 285 -5.18 -8.90 6.64
CA TYR A 285 -4.87 -10.22 6.10
C TYR A 285 -4.06 -11.05 7.09
N ASN A 286 -4.48 -12.29 7.32
CA ASN A 286 -3.79 -13.24 8.18
C ASN A 286 -3.01 -14.28 7.34
N PRO A 287 -1.66 -14.25 7.33
CA PRO A 287 -0.83 -15.16 6.53
C PRO A 287 -0.78 -16.59 7.09
N ASP A 288 -1.33 -16.86 8.26
CA ASP A 288 -1.46 -18.21 8.80
C ASP A 288 -2.70 -18.94 8.30
N THR A 289 -3.73 -18.19 7.91
CA THR A 289 -5.03 -18.73 7.50
C THR A 289 -5.38 -18.46 6.04
N GLY A 290 -4.74 -17.48 5.39
CA GLY A 290 -5.09 -17.06 4.03
C GLY A 290 -6.34 -16.15 3.96
N VAL A 291 -6.79 -15.65 5.12
CA VAL A 291 -8.07 -14.95 5.25
C VAL A 291 -7.83 -13.46 5.48
N PHE A 292 -8.48 -12.64 4.66
CA PHE A 292 -8.71 -11.23 4.94
C PHE A 292 -9.98 -11.08 5.80
N THR A 293 -9.92 -10.28 6.86
CA THR A 293 -11.09 -9.90 7.68
C THR A 293 -11.27 -8.40 7.62
N ALA A 294 -12.44 -7.93 7.19
CA ALA A 294 -12.73 -6.51 7.06
C ALA A 294 -12.68 -5.81 8.43
N PRO A 295 -11.75 -4.86 8.66
CA PRO A 295 -11.66 -4.17 9.95
C PRO A 295 -12.69 -3.04 10.09
N VAL A 296 -13.29 -2.60 8.98
CA VAL A 296 -14.33 -1.56 8.94
C VAL A 296 -15.31 -1.88 7.81
N GLY A 297 -16.51 -1.31 7.87
CA GLY A 297 -17.45 -1.35 6.75
C GLY A 297 -16.96 -0.48 5.59
N GLY A 298 -17.08 -0.98 4.35
CA GLY A 298 -16.70 -0.21 3.16
C GLY A 298 -16.74 -0.99 1.86
N ALA A 299 -16.45 -0.29 0.77
CA ALA A 299 -16.22 -0.90 -0.53
C ALA A 299 -14.74 -1.29 -0.66
N TYR A 300 -14.46 -2.56 -0.90
CA TYR A 300 -13.12 -3.12 -1.04
C TYR A 300 -12.90 -3.66 -2.45
N TYR A 301 -11.73 -3.44 -3.03
CA TYR A 301 -11.32 -4.09 -4.28
C TYR A 301 -10.35 -5.23 -3.97
N PHE A 302 -10.61 -6.41 -4.54
CA PHE A 302 -9.74 -7.58 -4.46
C PHE A 302 -9.32 -8.03 -5.85
N THR A 303 -8.13 -8.61 -5.94
CA THR A 303 -7.57 -9.21 -7.15
C THR A 303 -6.73 -10.42 -6.78
N PHE A 304 -6.81 -11.47 -7.58
CA PHE A 304 -6.01 -12.67 -7.39
C PHE A 304 -5.61 -13.29 -8.72
N THR A 305 -4.44 -13.92 -8.74
CA THR A 305 -3.91 -14.66 -9.89
C THR A 305 -3.74 -16.13 -9.53
N CYS A 306 -4.01 -17.00 -10.51
CA CYS A 306 -3.87 -18.44 -10.37
C CYS A 306 -3.19 -19.00 -11.61
N ASN A 307 -1.97 -19.54 -11.42
CA ASN A 307 -1.22 -20.20 -12.48
C ASN A 307 -1.40 -21.72 -12.39
N VAL A 308 -1.53 -22.40 -13.53
CA VAL A 308 -1.75 -23.85 -13.58
C VAL A 308 -0.55 -24.61 -13.00
N GLY A 309 -0.81 -25.42 -11.97
CA GLY A 309 0.18 -26.33 -11.37
C GLY A 309 0.25 -27.72 -11.99
N ASN A 310 0.87 -28.64 -11.25
CA ASN A 310 1.16 -30.02 -11.67
C ASN A 310 -0.08 -30.90 -11.96
N SER A 311 -1.27 -30.55 -11.46
CA SER A 311 -2.52 -31.26 -11.80
C SER A 311 -3.01 -30.98 -13.23
N GLY A 312 -2.50 -29.92 -13.88
CA GLY A 312 -2.97 -29.46 -15.19
C GLY A 312 -4.25 -28.61 -15.15
N LYS A 313 -4.77 -28.32 -13.95
CA LYS A 313 -5.95 -27.50 -13.74
C LYS A 313 -5.74 -26.54 -12.56
N ALA A 314 -5.90 -25.25 -12.79
CA ALA A 314 -6.04 -24.25 -11.73
C ALA A 314 -7.50 -23.79 -11.69
N ASN A 315 -8.21 -24.13 -10.62
CA ASN A 315 -9.60 -23.75 -10.44
C ASN A 315 -9.79 -23.20 -9.02
N ALA A 316 -9.89 -21.89 -8.91
CA ALA A 316 -9.95 -21.22 -7.63
C ALA A 316 -11.01 -20.12 -7.64
N ALA A 317 -11.58 -19.87 -6.47
CA ALA A 317 -12.60 -18.86 -6.28
C ALA A 317 -12.29 -17.96 -5.10
N LEU A 318 -12.60 -16.67 -5.24
CA LEU A 318 -12.66 -15.73 -4.14
C LEU A 318 -14.04 -15.85 -3.48
N LEU A 319 -14.04 -16.15 -2.19
CA LEU A 319 -15.24 -16.33 -1.38
C LEU A 319 -15.38 -15.18 -0.39
N LYS A 320 -16.62 -14.71 -0.19
CA LYS A 320 -17.04 -13.84 0.91
C LYS A 320 -17.89 -14.66 1.86
N ASN A 321 -17.46 -14.85 3.11
CA ASN A 321 -18.17 -15.63 4.13
C ASN A 321 -18.63 -17.03 3.64
N GLY A 322 -17.78 -17.71 2.86
CA GLY A 322 -18.11 -19.02 2.27
C GLY A 322 -18.90 -18.98 0.96
N VAL A 323 -19.38 -17.80 0.53
CA VAL A 323 -20.12 -17.62 -0.73
C VAL A 323 -19.17 -17.22 -1.85
N LYS A 324 -19.21 -17.95 -2.97
CA LYS A 324 -18.39 -17.67 -4.17
C LYS A 324 -18.78 -16.34 -4.81
N MET A 325 -17.81 -15.45 -4.99
CA MET A 325 -18.01 -14.12 -5.58
C MET A 325 -17.39 -13.99 -6.97
N ALA A 326 -16.17 -14.50 -7.14
CA ALA A 326 -15.44 -14.51 -8.42
C ALA A 326 -14.61 -15.79 -8.53
N ALA A 327 -14.29 -16.22 -9.75
CA ALA A 327 -13.50 -17.43 -9.98
C ALA A 327 -12.53 -17.27 -11.15
N VAL A 328 -11.47 -18.06 -11.11
CA VAL A 328 -10.51 -18.27 -12.20
C VAL A 328 -10.49 -19.77 -12.50
N TYR A 329 -10.60 -20.11 -13.78
CA TYR A 329 -10.47 -21.48 -14.26
C TYR A 329 -9.50 -21.50 -15.43
N GLU A 330 -8.41 -22.25 -15.28
CA GLU A 330 -7.39 -22.44 -16.31
C GLU A 330 -6.98 -23.91 -16.41
N THR A 331 -6.62 -24.33 -17.62
CA THR A 331 -6.10 -25.66 -17.89
C THR A 331 -4.87 -25.60 -18.78
N ALA A 332 -3.86 -26.40 -18.46
CA ALA A 332 -2.69 -26.58 -19.29
C ALA A 332 -2.23 -28.03 -19.18
N ASN A 333 -1.61 -28.55 -20.24
CA ASN A 333 -0.95 -29.85 -20.16
C ASN A 333 0.36 -29.69 -19.36
N PRO A 334 0.53 -30.30 -18.18
CA PRO A 334 1.75 -30.14 -17.39
C PRO A 334 3.02 -30.60 -18.11
N LYS A 335 2.88 -31.49 -19.10
CA LYS A 335 3.99 -32.04 -19.88
C LYS A 335 4.35 -31.23 -21.12
N SER A 336 3.53 -30.24 -21.51
CA SER A 336 3.81 -29.46 -22.74
C SER A 336 4.83 -28.33 -22.51
N GLY A 337 5.20 -28.06 -21.26
CA GLY A 337 6.05 -26.92 -20.90
C GLY A 337 5.41 -25.56 -21.16
N ILE A 338 4.08 -25.54 -21.29
CA ILE A 338 3.22 -24.36 -21.46
C ILE A 338 2.74 -23.91 -20.08
N TYR A 339 2.72 -22.60 -19.83
CA TYR A 339 2.26 -22.01 -18.57
C TYR A 339 1.10 -21.07 -18.85
N HIS A 340 -0.07 -21.42 -18.31
CA HIS A 340 -1.27 -20.59 -18.34
C HIS A 340 -1.59 -20.12 -16.92
N GLY A 341 -2.05 -18.88 -16.82
CA GLY A 341 -2.55 -18.32 -15.59
C GLY A 341 -3.67 -17.35 -15.89
N GLY A 342 -4.62 -17.29 -14.98
CA GLY A 342 -5.75 -16.38 -15.04
C GLY A 342 -5.67 -15.40 -13.88
N ALA A 343 -6.20 -14.20 -14.11
CA ALA A 343 -6.37 -13.17 -13.09
C ALA A 343 -7.85 -12.76 -13.05
N ASN A 344 -8.37 -12.48 -11.86
CA ASN A 344 -9.70 -11.90 -11.72
C ASN A 344 -9.72 -10.91 -10.55
N GLY A 345 -10.63 -9.95 -10.62
CA GLY A 345 -10.79 -8.93 -9.60
C GLY A 345 -12.25 -8.53 -9.42
N ILE A 346 -12.59 -8.07 -8.21
CA ILE A 346 -13.97 -7.73 -7.84
C ILE A 346 -14.00 -6.65 -6.77
N THR A 347 -14.96 -5.73 -6.88
CA THR A 347 -15.32 -4.81 -5.80
C THR A 347 -16.44 -5.42 -4.96
N LEU A 348 -16.26 -5.46 -3.65
CA LEU A 348 -17.21 -6.00 -2.68
C LEU A 348 -17.53 -4.97 -1.62
N ASP A 349 -18.82 -4.80 -1.33
CA ASP A 349 -19.26 -4.12 -0.11
C ASP A 349 -19.14 -5.09 1.05
N LEU A 350 -18.33 -4.72 2.05
CA LEU A 350 -18.09 -5.50 3.26
C LEU A 350 -18.57 -4.73 4.49
N VAL A 351 -19.05 -5.47 5.47
CA VAL A 351 -19.22 -4.97 6.84
C VAL A 351 -18.06 -5.46 7.71
N GLU A 352 -17.83 -4.80 8.85
CA GLU A 352 -16.81 -5.22 9.80
C GLU A 352 -16.98 -6.70 10.19
N GLY A 353 -15.88 -7.46 10.16
CA GLY A 353 -15.86 -8.89 10.44
C GLY A 353 -16.13 -9.80 9.24
N ASP A 354 -16.57 -9.27 8.08
CA ASP A 354 -16.69 -10.06 6.84
C ASP A 354 -15.33 -10.66 6.45
N LYS A 355 -15.34 -11.94 6.07
CA LYS A 355 -14.14 -12.70 5.70
C LYS A 355 -14.07 -12.93 4.21
N VAL A 356 -12.89 -12.68 3.64
CA VAL A 356 -12.59 -12.92 2.23
C VAL A 356 -11.35 -13.80 2.11
N CYS A 357 -11.44 -14.87 1.31
CA CYS A 357 -10.31 -15.75 1.04
C CYS A 357 -10.39 -16.32 -0.37
N VAL A 358 -9.27 -16.85 -0.86
CA VAL A 358 -9.23 -17.64 -2.10
C VAL A 358 -9.27 -19.12 -1.72
N VAL A 359 -10.15 -19.89 -2.36
CA VAL A 359 -10.27 -21.34 -2.18
C VAL A 359 -9.93 -22.03 -3.49
N LEU A 360 -9.00 -22.98 -3.42
CA LEU A 360 -8.63 -23.88 -4.51
C LEU A 360 -9.56 -25.10 -4.47
N TRP A 361 -10.28 -25.37 -5.55
CA TRP A 361 -11.20 -26.51 -5.60
C TRP A 361 -10.48 -27.85 -5.73
N SER A 362 -11.11 -28.89 -5.22
CA SER A 362 -10.57 -30.25 -5.21
C SER A 362 -10.02 -30.70 -6.58
N GLY A 363 -8.90 -31.42 -6.52
CA GLY A 363 -8.18 -31.90 -7.69
C GLY A 363 -7.51 -30.81 -8.54
N SER A 364 -7.45 -29.57 -8.06
CA SER A 364 -6.77 -28.46 -8.75
C SER A 364 -5.45 -28.11 -8.05
N SER A 365 -4.50 -27.54 -8.79
CA SER A 365 -3.21 -27.12 -8.24
C SER A 365 -2.82 -25.73 -8.75
N ILE A 366 -2.21 -24.92 -7.90
CA ILE A 366 -1.66 -23.62 -8.27
C ILE A 366 -0.12 -23.70 -8.30
N PHE A 367 0.49 -23.07 -9.29
CA PHE A 367 1.93 -22.89 -9.40
C PHE A 367 2.36 -21.50 -8.95
N ASP A 368 3.50 -21.39 -8.28
CA ASP A 368 4.18 -20.13 -8.04
C ASP A 368 5.68 -20.28 -8.27
N ASN A 369 6.29 -19.24 -8.82
CA ASN A 369 7.72 -19.05 -8.96
C ASN A 369 7.93 -17.55 -9.15
N SER A 370 8.63 -16.92 -8.20
CA SER A 370 8.92 -15.49 -8.25
C SER A 370 7.66 -14.59 -8.25
N ARG A 371 6.64 -14.91 -7.43
CA ARG A 371 5.43 -14.09 -7.20
C ARG A 371 4.53 -13.95 -8.43
N ILE A 372 4.23 -15.06 -9.10
CA ILE A 372 3.26 -15.11 -10.22
C ILE A 372 1.83 -15.38 -9.74
N SER A 373 1.67 -16.05 -8.60
CA SER A 373 0.38 -16.32 -7.96
C SER A 373 0.22 -15.46 -6.71
N MET A 374 -0.61 -14.43 -6.81
CA MET A 374 -0.78 -13.37 -5.81
C MET A 374 -2.23 -13.18 -5.40
N PHE A 375 -2.43 -12.65 -4.20
CA PHE A 375 -3.72 -12.19 -3.69
C PHE A 375 -3.52 -10.83 -3.02
N SER A 376 -4.27 -9.83 -3.49
CA SER A 376 -4.19 -8.46 -3.01
C SER A 376 -5.59 -7.87 -2.82
N GLY A 377 -5.71 -6.90 -1.93
CA GLY A 377 -6.94 -6.14 -1.76
C GLY A 377 -6.74 -4.86 -0.97
N HIS A 378 -7.64 -3.91 -1.15
CA HIS A 378 -7.62 -2.63 -0.44
C HIS A 378 -9.00 -2.01 -0.28
N LEU A 379 -9.14 -1.17 0.75
CA LEU A 379 -10.32 -0.33 0.96
C LEU A 379 -10.32 0.81 -0.05
N LEU A 380 -11.41 0.95 -0.81
CA LEU A 380 -11.65 2.08 -1.71
C LEU A 380 -12.14 3.29 -0.92
N PHE A 381 -13.17 3.08 -0.12
CA PHE A 381 -13.74 4.08 0.79
C PHE A 381 -14.57 3.39 1.89
N PRO A 382 -14.48 3.86 3.14
CA PRO A 382 -15.34 3.37 4.21
C PRO A 382 -16.80 3.76 3.96
N THR A 383 -17.73 2.90 4.35
CA THR A 383 -19.16 3.24 4.40
C THR A 383 -19.50 3.61 5.82
N ASN A 384 -19.91 4.86 6.04
CA ASN A 384 -20.46 5.26 7.33
C ASN A 384 -21.85 4.66 7.46
N ASN A 385 -22.00 3.60 8.27
CA ASN A 385 -23.32 3.24 8.76
C ASN A 385 -23.77 4.40 9.66
N LYS A 386 -24.73 5.19 9.18
CA LYS A 386 -25.41 6.21 9.98
C LYS A 386 -26.25 5.57 11.07
#